data_AF-A0A099ZBB7-F1
#
_entry.id   AF-A0A099ZBB7-F1
#
_cell.length_a   1.000
_cell.length_b   1.000
_cell.length_c   1.000
_cell.angle_alpha   90.00
_cell.angle_beta   90.00
_cell.angle_gamma   90.00
#
_symmetry.space_group_name_H-M   'P 1'
#
loop_
_entity.id
_entity.type
_entity.pdbx_description
1 polymer ?
#
loop_
_entity_poly.entity_id
_entity_poly.type
_entity_poly.pdbx_seq_one_letter_code
_entity_poly.pdbx_strand_id
1 'polypeptide(L)'
;QHRKVLDKGKPDDVMPSVKGVQERLPTVPLSGMYNKSGGKVRLTFKLEQDQLWIGTKERTEKLPMGSIKNVVSEPIEGHEDYHMMAFQLGPTEASYYWVYWVPTQYVDAIKDTVLGKWQYF
;
A
#
# COMPACT_ATOMS: atom_id res chain seq x y z
N GLN A 1 17.08 -5.13 0.10
CA GLN A 1 16.12 -6.20 -0.28
C GLN A 1 15.08 -5.71 -1.29
N HIS A 2 14.63 -4.44 -1.24
CA HIS A 2 13.71 -3.82 -2.20
C HIS A 2 14.12 -4.00 -3.68
N ARG A 3 15.41 -3.81 -3.99
CA ARG A 3 15.98 -3.93 -5.34
C ARG A 3 15.55 -5.21 -6.07
N LYS A 4 15.58 -6.37 -5.41
CA LYS A 4 15.20 -7.66 -6.03
C LYS A 4 13.74 -7.70 -6.51
N VAL A 5 12.84 -7.00 -5.83
CA VAL A 5 11.42 -6.93 -6.24
C VAL A 5 11.25 -5.90 -7.35
N LEU A 6 11.97 -4.77 -7.28
CA LEU A 6 11.94 -3.73 -8.30
C LEU A 6 12.58 -4.19 -9.62
N ASP A 7 13.62 -5.02 -9.57
CA ASP A 7 14.30 -5.60 -10.73
C ASP A 7 13.36 -6.51 -11.56
N LYS A 8 12.25 -7.00 -10.97
CA LYS A 8 11.20 -7.73 -11.72
C LYS A 8 10.41 -6.81 -12.65
N GLY A 9 10.50 -5.50 -12.44
CA GLY A 9 9.73 -4.51 -13.18
C GLY A 9 8.32 -4.31 -12.66
N LYS A 10 7.62 -3.41 -13.35
CA LYS A 10 6.22 -3.05 -13.06
C LYS A 10 5.30 -4.23 -13.41
N PRO A 11 4.40 -4.64 -12.51
CA PRO A 11 3.37 -5.64 -12.81
C PRO A 11 2.46 -5.17 -13.95
N ASP A 12 2.12 -6.07 -14.87
CA ASP A 12 1.26 -5.75 -16.03
C ASP A 12 -0.18 -5.40 -15.62
N ASP A 13 -0.65 -5.95 -14.49
CA ASP A 13 -2.01 -5.77 -13.95
C ASP A 13 -2.08 -4.72 -12.83
N VAL A 14 -1.01 -3.94 -12.63
CA VAL A 14 -1.05 -2.83 -11.69
C VAL A 14 -2.05 -1.78 -12.15
N MET A 15 -2.74 -1.16 -11.20
CA MET A 15 -3.59 -0.02 -11.53
C MET A 15 -2.76 1.12 -12.15
N PRO A 16 -3.28 1.78 -13.21
CA PRO A 16 -2.61 2.93 -13.80
C PRO A 16 -2.40 4.03 -12.76
N SER A 17 -1.25 4.69 -12.83
CA SER A 17 -1.04 5.91 -12.05
C SER A 17 -1.39 7.16 -12.86
N VAL A 18 -1.91 8.17 -12.18
CA VAL A 18 -2.19 9.50 -12.74
C VAL A 18 -1.29 10.52 -12.02
N LYS A 19 -0.29 11.05 -12.72
CA LYS A 19 0.67 12.00 -12.15
C LYS A 19 -0.02 13.33 -11.80
N GLY A 20 0.33 13.88 -10.63
CA GLY A 20 -0.13 15.20 -10.18
C GLY A 20 -1.56 15.24 -9.65
N VAL A 21 -2.21 14.08 -9.49
CA VAL A 21 -3.56 13.96 -8.93
C VAL A 21 -3.50 13.22 -7.60
N GLN A 22 -4.23 13.70 -6.60
CA GLN A 22 -4.55 12.94 -5.40
C GLN A 22 -6.01 12.48 -5.51
N GLU A 23 -6.23 11.18 -5.41
CA GLU A 23 -7.55 10.57 -5.46
C GLU A 23 -7.94 9.97 -4.12
N ARG A 24 -9.25 9.90 -3.87
CA ARG A 24 -9.77 9.14 -2.73
C ARG A 24 -9.55 7.65 -2.97
N LEU A 25 -9.50 6.87 -1.89
CA LEU A 25 -9.45 5.42 -1.99
C LEU A 25 -10.65 4.91 -2.81
N PRO A 26 -10.42 4.04 -3.80
CA PRO A 26 -11.50 3.46 -4.57
C PRO A 26 -12.32 2.47 -3.72
N THR A 27 -13.56 2.24 -4.12
CA THR A 27 -14.42 1.20 -3.51
C THR A 27 -14.03 -0.22 -3.93
N VAL A 28 -13.22 -0.32 -4.99
CA VAL A 28 -12.66 -1.58 -5.50
C VAL A 28 -11.26 -1.83 -4.91
N PRO A 29 -10.80 -3.09 -4.83
CA PRO A 29 -9.47 -3.40 -4.36
C PRO A 29 -8.39 -2.77 -5.25
N LEU A 30 -7.34 -2.22 -4.64
CA LEU A 30 -6.10 -1.91 -5.34
C LEU A 30 -5.39 -3.22 -5.66
N SER A 31 -5.24 -3.56 -6.94
CA SER A 31 -4.71 -4.84 -7.39
C SER A 31 -3.40 -4.72 -8.17
N GLY A 32 -2.76 -5.86 -8.38
CA GLY A 32 -1.58 -5.97 -9.24
C GLY A 32 -0.30 -5.42 -8.61
N MET A 33 -0.25 -5.24 -7.29
CA MET A 33 0.97 -4.82 -6.59
C MET A 33 1.83 -6.03 -6.20
N TYR A 34 3.07 -5.81 -5.77
CA TYR A 34 3.93 -6.86 -5.22
C TYR A 34 4.13 -6.72 -3.72
N ASN A 35 4.36 -7.86 -3.05
CA ASN A 35 4.89 -7.89 -1.68
C ASN A 35 6.43 -8.07 -1.68
N LYS A 36 7.04 -8.14 -0.48
CA LYS A 36 8.50 -8.35 -0.33
C LYS A 36 9.06 -9.63 -0.97
N SER A 37 8.23 -10.65 -1.16
CA SER A 37 8.61 -11.89 -1.85
C SER A 37 8.43 -11.79 -3.37
N GLY A 38 7.91 -10.66 -3.86
CA GLY A 38 7.53 -10.44 -5.25
C GLY A 38 6.32 -11.26 -5.67
N GLY A 39 5.47 -11.66 -4.73
CA GLY A 39 4.16 -12.26 -4.98
C GLY A 39 3.10 -11.16 -5.15
N LYS A 40 2.07 -11.44 -5.96
CA LYS A 40 0.97 -10.50 -6.17
C LYS A 40 0.18 -10.25 -4.89
N VAL A 41 -0.11 -8.99 -4.62
CA VAL A 41 -0.92 -8.55 -3.49
C VAL A 41 -2.01 -7.59 -3.96
N ARG A 42 -3.17 -7.66 -3.30
CA ARG A 42 -4.27 -6.71 -3.41
C ARG A 42 -4.56 -6.09 -2.05
N LEU A 43 -4.86 -4.80 -2.03
CA LEU A 43 -5.30 -4.08 -0.85
C LEU A 43 -6.78 -3.74 -0.99
N THR A 44 -7.60 -4.14 -0.02
CA THR A 44 -9.01 -3.76 0.04
C THR A 44 -9.27 -2.98 1.31
N PHE A 45 -9.78 -1.76 1.17
CA PHE A 45 -10.10 -0.89 2.29
C PHE A 45 -11.60 -1.03 2.62
N LYS A 46 -11.90 -1.64 3.77
CA LYS A 46 -13.26 -1.79 4.30
C LYS A 46 -13.52 -0.67 5.32
N LEU A 47 -13.78 0.54 4.81
CA LEU A 47 -13.92 1.75 5.63
C LEU A 47 -15.00 1.61 6.71
N GLU A 48 -16.16 1.05 6.36
CA GLU A 48 -17.27 0.78 7.31
C GLU A 48 -16.90 -0.18 8.45
N GLN A 49 -15.85 -0.99 8.26
CA GLN A 49 -15.38 -1.96 9.24
C GLN A 49 -14.05 -1.54 9.89
N ASP A 50 -13.51 -0.37 9.53
CA ASP A 50 -12.18 0.09 9.93
C ASP A 50 -11.09 -0.96 9.70
N GLN A 51 -11.12 -1.62 8.53
CA GLN A 51 -10.21 -2.72 8.21
C GLN A 51 -9.48 -2.54 6.88
N LEU A 52 -8.18 -2.85 6.90
CA LEU A 52 -7.38 -3.10 5.71
C LEU A 52 -7.26 -4.59 5.47
N TRP A 53 -7.64 -5.07 4.29
CA TRP A 53 -7.43 -6.46 3.90
C TRP A 53 -6.27 -6.56 2.92
N ILE A 54 -5.30 -7.41 3.25
CA ILE A 54 -4.14 -7.72 2.41
C ILE A 54 -4.36 -9.11 1.81
N GLY A 55 -4.75 -9.16 0.55
CA GLY A 55 -4.97 -10.41 -0.18
C GLY A 55 -3.74 -10.84 -0.97
N THR A 56 -3.24 -12.04 -0.72
CA THR A 56 -2.32 -12.75 -1.61
C THR A 56 -3.05 -13.88 -2.33
N LYS A 57 -2.33 -14.64 -3.17
CA LYS A 57 -2.89 -15.83 -3.83
C LYS A 57 -3.32 -16.90 -2.82
N GLU A 58 -2.59 -17.01 -1.71
CA GLU A 58 -2.73 -18.06 -0.71
C GLU A 58 -3.76 -17.72 0.37
N ARG A 59 -3.81 -16.45 0.79
CA ARG A 59 -4.69 -16.03 1.90
C ARG A 59 -5.07 -14.56 1.82
N THR A 60 -6.08 -14.18 2.60
CA THR A 60 -6.41 -12.77 2.85
C THR A 60 -6.27 -12.50 4.34
N GLU A 61 -5.38 -11.58 4.68
CA GLU A 61 -5.17 -11.11 6.05
C GLU A 61 -6.02 -9.87 6.31
N LYS A 62 -6.76 -9.85 7.42
CA LYS A 62 -7.63 -8.73 7.80
C LYS A 62 -7.00 -8.00 8.98
N LEU A 63 -6.62 -6.77 8.76
CA LEU A 63 -5.96 -5.93 9.74
C LEU A 63 -6.92 -4.82 10.18
N PRO A 64 -7.19 -4.67 11.48
CA PRO A 64 -7.81 -3.44 12.00
C PRO A 64 -6.90 -2.25 11.68
N MET A 65 -7.44 -1.16 11.13
CA MET A 65 -6.64 0.02 10.78
C MET A 65 -5.93 0.59 12.00
N GLY A 66 -6.62 0.68 13.15
CA GLY A 66 -6.00 1.10 14.42
C GLY A 66 -4.86 0.22 14.97
N SER A 67 -4.65 -0.99 14.41
CA SER A 67 -3.48 -1.82 14.76
C SER A 67 -2.20 -1.41 14.03
N ILE A 68 -2.34 -0.72 12.90
CA ILE A 68 -1.21 -0.29 12.06
C ILE A 68 -0.56 0.92 12.72
N LYS A 69 0.71 0.77 13.12
CA LYS A 69 1.41 1.79 13.91
C LYS A 69 1.92 2.96 13.08
N ASN A 70 2.27 2.69 11.83
CA ASN A 70 2.84 3.67 10.93
C ASN A 70 2.64 3.24 9.47
N VAL A 71 2.64 4.20 8.56
CA VAL A 71 2.65 3.98 7.12
C VAL A 71 3.73 4.84 6.49
N VAL A 72 4.77 4.19 5.96
CA VAL A 72 5.87 4.86 5.25
C VAL A 72 5.76 4.64 3.76
N SER A 73 6.22 5.60 2.96
CA SER A 73 6.19 5.49 1.50
C SER A 73 7.37 6.20 0.87
N GLU A 74 7.95 5.62 -0.18
CA GLU A 74 9.05 6.19 -0.95
C GLU A 74 8.75 6.06 -2.45
N PRO A 75 9.02 7.09 -3.28
CA PRO A 75 8.87 6.99 -4.72
C PRO A 75 9.85 5.94 -5.27
N ILE A 76 9.45 5.24 -6.33
CA ILE A 76 10.31 4.26 -7.01
C ILE A 76 11.19 5.00 -8.01
N GLU A 77 12.51 4.82 -7.93
CA GLU A 77 13.45 5.42 -8.87
C GLU A 77 13.16 4.98 -10.32
N GLY A 78 13.09 5.93 -11.24
CA GLY A 78 12.69 5.70 -12.63
C GLY A 78 11.18 5.52 -12.86
N HIS A 79 10.38 5.44 -11.78
CA HIS A 79 8.93 5.27 -11.80
C HIS A 79 8.27 6.16 -10.73
N GLU A 80 8.45 7.47 -10.84
CA GLU A 80 7.96 8.45 -9.85
C GLU A 80 6.43 8.45 -9.68
N ASP A 81 5.71 7.91 -10.65
CA ASP A 81 4.26 7.69 -10.60
C ASP A 81 3.88 6.51 -9.69
N TYR A 82 4.85 5.76 -9.19
CA TYR A 82 4.64 4.67 -8.25
C TYR A 82 5.51 4.80 -7.00
N HIS A 83 4.98 4.28 -5.90
CA HIS A 83 5.66 4.25 -4.62
C HIS A 83 5.82 2.80 -4.14
N MET A 84 6.88 2.57 -3.38
CA MET A 84 6.88 1.51 -2.39
C MET A 84 6.29 2.05 -1.09
N MET A 85 5.47 1.25 -0.43
CA MET A 85 4.79 1.62 0.80
C MET A 85 4.90 0.48 1.80
N ALA A 86 5.02 0.80 3.08
CA ALA A 86 4.98 -0.19 4.14
C ALA A 86 4.01 0.15 5.25
N PHE A 87 3.31 -0.87 5.71
CA PHE A 87 2.46 -0.84 6.89
C PHE A 87 3.21 -1.46 8.06
N GLN A 88 3.37 -0.73 9.16
CA GLN A 88 4.00 -1.25 10.37
C GLN A 88 2.98 -2.08 11.16
N LEU A 89 3.09 -3.40 11.10
CA LEU A 89 2.12 -4.32 11.70
C LEU A 89 2.43 -4.70 13.16
N GLY A 90 3.55 -4.21 13.70
CA GLY A 90 4.03 -4.50 15.05
C GLY A 90 4.83 -3.33 15.64
N PRO A 91 5.48 -3.53 16.79
CA PRO A 91 6.10 -2.43 17.54
C PRO A 91 7.41 -1.92 16.91
N THR A 92 8.05 -2.69 16.03
CA THR A 92 9.37 -2.36 15.46
C THR A 92 9.32 -2.28 13.93
N GLU A 93 10.31 -1.64 13.33
CA GLU A 93 10.45 -1.54 11.86
C GLU A 93 10.61 -2.90 11.18
N ALA A 94 11.09 -3.92 11.89
CA ALA A 94 11.15 -5.30 11.36
C ALA A 94 9.76 -5.87 11.01
N SER A 95 8.69 -5.27 11.53
CA SER A 95 7.30 -5.64 11.25
C SER A 95 6.70 -4.95 10.02
N TYR A 96 7.49 -4.19 9.25
CA TYR A 96 7.01 -3.56 8.03
C TYR A 96 6.56 -4.61 6.99
N TYR A 97 5.28 -4.52 6.64
CA TYR A 97 4.74 -5.19 5.47
C TYR A 97 4.87 -4.29 4.25
N TRP A 98 5.85 -4.58 3.41
CA TRP A 98 6.14 -3.83 2.19
C TRP A 98 5.23 -4.24 1.02
N VAL A 99 4.63 -3.24 0.40
CA VAL A 99 3.88 -3.28 -0.85
C VAL A 99 4.60 -2.39 -1.87
N TYR A 100 4.79 -2.89 -3.08
CA TYR A 100 5.49 -2.20 -4.16
C TYR A 100 4.51 -1.89 -5.29
N TRP A 101 4.82 -0.84 -6.06
CA TRP A 101 4.02 -0.38 -7.19
C TRP A 101 2.66 0.18 -6.78
N VAL A 102 2.60 0.88 -5.65
CA VAL A 102 1.41 1.62 -5.22
C VAL A 102 1.29 2.88 -6.09
N PRO A 103 0.16 3.10 -6.80
CA PRO A 103 -0.01 4.30 -7.62
C PRO A 103 0.04 5.58 -6.77
N THR A 104 0.79 6.59 -7.20
CA THR A 104 1.05 7.81 -6.41
C THR A 104 -0.24 8.51 -5.98
N GLN A 105 -1.29 8.50 -6.82
CA GLN A 105 -2.54 9.19 -6.54
C GLN A 105 -3.28 8.67 -5.31
N TYR A 106 -3.01 7.43 -4.87
CA TYR A 106 -3.64 6.85 -3.68
C TYR A 106 -2.77 6.94 -2.43
N VAL A 107 -1.51 7.34 -2.53
CA VAL A 107 -0.55 7.26 -1.42
C VAL A 107 -1.03 8.04 -0.19
N ASP A 108 -1.46 9.29 -0.39
CA ASP A 108 -1.91 10.15 0.70
C ASP A 108 -3.25 9.68 1.26
N ALA A 109 -4.17 9.25 0.39
CA ALA A 109 -5.46 8.71 0.83
C ALA A 109 -5.31 7.41 1.65
N ILE A 110 -4.33 6.55 1.33
CA ILE A 110 -4.01 5.37 2.13
C ILE A 110 -3.50 5.79 3.51
N LYS A 111 -2.56 6.74 3.60
CA LYS A 111 -2.02 7.23 4.87
C LYS A 111 -3.10 7.85 5.75
N ASP A 112 -3.88 8.77 5.19
CA ASP A 112 -4.98 9.46 5.89
C ASP A 112 -6.03 8.49 6.41
N THR A 113 -6.34 7.46 5.63
CA THR A 113 -7.34 6.46 6.01
C THR A 113 -6.82 5.55 7.11
N VAL A 114 -5.58 5.08 7.01
CA VAL A 114 -5.02 4.08 7.93
C VAL A 114 -4.59 4.68 9.26
N LEU A 115 -3.95 5.86 9.24
CA LEU A 115 -3.47 6.53 10.45
C LEU A 115 -4.51 7.47 11.06
N GLY A 116 -5.63 7.67 10.36
CA GLY A 116 -6.58 8.74 10.64
C GLY A 116 -6.02 10.10 10.20
N LYS A 117 -6.92 11.04 9.89
CA LYS A 117 -6.52 12.43 9.71
C LYS A 117 -5.98 12.96 11.05
N TRP A 118 -4.76 13.48 11.04
CA TRP A 118 -4.28 14.36 12.11
C TRP A 118 -5.25 15.54 12.21
N GLN A 119 -6.15 15.53 13.20
CA GLN A 119 -6.83 16.74 13.63
C GLN A 119 -5.79 17.58 14.36
N TYR A 120 -5.35 18.67 13.72
CA TYR A 120 -4.76 19.78 14.46
C TYR A 120 -5.83 20.26 15.45
N PHE A 121 -5.61 20.00 16.75
CA PHE A 121 -6.29 20.70 17.83
C PHE A 121 -5.68 22.10 17.98
#